data_AF-A0A5A5THD7-F1
#
_entry.id   AF-A0A5A5THD7-F1
#
_cell.length_a   1.000
_cell.length_b   1.000
_cell.length_c   1.000
_cell.angle_alpha   90.00
_cell.angle_beta   90.00
_cell.angle_gamma   90.00
#
_symmetry.space_group_name_H-M   'P 1'
#
loop_
_entity.id
_entity.type
_entity.pdbx_description
1 polymer ?
#
loop_
_entity_poly.entity_id
_entity_poly.type
_entity_poly.pdbx_seq_one_letter_code
_entity_poly.pdbx_strand_id
1 'polypeptide(L)'
;MLSNKVSYRRGIIEGLIVYALGRLGALITPAVFPDWTFVAVPLLFIIFQYILPPVWATRRVTSTKREKMSKRFWWLGPRLAALCLIFDILISLFCGLPLTMFDVQQGPVLLRLFASGASHISLLGYALIELRTAAFLFVFYTIAVVCTRLAGSPFLRFTMPAGGDRVTL
;
A
#
# COMPACT_ATOMS: atom_id res chain seq x y z
N MET A 1 -1.98 6.46 -23.98
CA MET A 1 -2.60 5.11 -24.02
C MET A 1 -1.55 4.07 -23.65
N LEU A 2 -1.43 3.70 -22.37
CA LEU A 2 -0.38 2.77 -21.90
C LEU A 2 -1.02 1.45 -21.47
N SER A 3 -0.99 0.45 -22.36
CA SER A 3 -1.39 -0.97 -22.20
C SER A 3 -2.13 -1.28 -20.88
N ASN A 4 -3.45 -1.12 -20.89
CA ASN A 4 -4.29 -1.04 -19.69
C ASN A 4 -4.55 -2.38 -18.98
N LYS A 5 -4.00 -3.49 -19.48
CA LYS A 5 -4.28 -4.82 -18.93
C LYS A 5 -3.01 -5.62 -18.76
N VAL A 6 -2.75 -5.99 -17.52
CA VAL A 6 -1.60 -6.77 -17.13
C VAL A 6 -2.10 -8.06 -16.46
N SER A 7 -1.31 -9.14 -16.56
CA SER A 7 -1.64 -10.38 -15.88
C SER A 7 -1.73 -10.15 -14.37
N TYR A 8 -2.60 -10.92 -13.70
CA TYR A 8 -2.81 -10.82 -12.25
C TYR A 8 -1.49 -10.85 -11.46
N ARG A 9 -0.55 -11.72 -11.86
CA ARG A 9 0.77 -11.84 -11.23
C ARG A 9 1.61 -10.57 -11.39
N ARG A 10 1.65 -9.99 -12.58
CA ARG A 10 2.48 -8.81 -12.86
C ARG A 10 1.89 -7.55 -12.24
N GLY A 11 0.56 -7.43 -12.12
CA GLY A 11 -0.07 -6.35 -11.35
C GLY A 11 0.26 -6.39 -9.85
N ILE A 12 0.37 -7.59 -9.26
CA ILE A 12 0.83 -7.76 -7.89
C ILE A 12 2.29 -7.35 -7.74
N ILE A 13 3.16 -7.79 -8.66
CA ILE A 13 4.59 -7.46 -8.63
C ILE A 13 4.81 -5.95 -8.76
N GLU A 14 4.09 -5.28 -9.67
CA GLU A 14 4.17 -3.82 -9.80
C GLU A 14 3.71 -3.11 -8.52
N GLY A 15 2.59 -3.55 -7.92
CA GLY A 15 2.15 -3.01 -6.63
C GLY A 15 3.20 -3.21 -5.52
N LEU A 16 3.81 -4.39 -5.47
CA LEU A 16 4.87 -4.69 -4.50
C LEU A 16 6.12 -3.81 -4.71
N ILE A 17 6.52 -3.55 -5.95
CA ILE A 17 7.64 -2.65 -6.27
C ILE A 17 7.33 -1.23 -5.81
N VAL A 18 6.12 -0.72 -6.08
CA VAL A 18 5.70 0.62 -5.62
C VAL A 18 5.71 0.70 -4.10
N TYR A 19 5.23 -0.34 -3.41
CA TYR A 19 5.29 -0.44 -1.95
C TYR A 19 6.73 -0.40 -1.43
N ALA A 20 7.62 -1.24 -1.98
CA ALA A 20 9.01 -1.32 -1.56
C ALA A 20 9.74 0.01 -1.79
N LEU A 21 9.51 0.68 -2.92
CA LEU A 21 10.06 2.01 -3.20
C LEU A 21 9.53 3.06 -2.22
N GLY A 22 8.24 3.04 -1.90
CA GLY A 22 7.65 3.92 -0.89
C GLY A 22 8.24 3.67 0.50
N ARG A 23 8.42 2.41 0.86
CA ARG A 23 8.97 2.00 2.16
C ARG A 23 10.45 2.37 2.34
N LEU A 24 11.26 2.16 1.29
CA LEU A 24 12.65 2.60 1.25
C LEU A 24 12.74 4.13 1.22
N GLY A 25 11.85 4.79 0.48
CA GLY A 25 11.73 6.23 0.47
C GLY A 25 11.33 6.81 1.82
N ALA A 26 10.60 6.07 2.66
CA ALA A 26 10.24 6.46 4.02
C ALA A 26 11.38 6.29 5.05
N LEU A 27 12.53 5.75 4.66
CA LEU A 27 13.74 5.67 5.49
C LEU A 27 14.53 6.99 5.38
N ILE A 28 13.89 8.10 5.75
CA ILE A 28 14.45 9.45 5.63
C ILE A 28 15.23 9.84 6.88
N THR A 29 16.48 10.22 6.68
CA THR A 29 17.27 10.88 7.72
C THR A 29 17.17 12.40 7.57
N PRO A 30 17.07 13.15 8.69
CA PRO A 30 17.09 14.62 8.65
C PRO A 30 18.39 15.21 8.09
N ALA A 31 19.45 14.39 7.97
CA ALA A 31 20.69 14.75 7.29
C ALA A 31 20.53 14.88 5.76
N VAL A 32 19.58 14.16 5.14
CA VAL A 32 19.37 14.16 3.69
C VAL A 32 18.25 15.12 3.29
N PHE A 33 17.26 15.33 4.17
CA PHE A 33 16.12 16.22 3.94
C PHE A 33 15.99 17.25 5.06
N PRO A 34 16.70 18.40 4.97
CA PRO A 34 16.61 19.45 5.99
C PRO A 34 15.29 20.23 5.93
N ASP A 35 14.95 20.88 7.04
CA ASP A 35 13.82 21.80 7.20
C ASP A 35 12.42 21.17 7.01
N TRP A 36 11.48 21.91 6.41
CA TRP A 36 10.10 21.50 6.15
C TRP A 36 9.98 20.25 5.26
N THR A 37 11.03 19.92 4.51
CA THR A 37 11.06 18.70 3.67
C THR A 37 11.04 17.43 4.51
N PHE A 38 11.54 17.48 5.75
CA PHE A 38 11.43 16.38 6.72
C PHE A 38 9.97 16.03 7.08
N VAL A 39 9.02 16.97 6.91
CA VAL A 39 7.59 16.72 7.17
C VAL A 39 6.83 16.36 5.90
N ALA A 40 7.09 17.10 4.80
CA ALA A 40 6.37 16.92 3.54
C ALA A 40 6.71 15.59 2.83
N VAL A 41 7.97 15.18 2.88
CA VAL A 41 8.46 14.01 2.14
C VAL A 41 7.95 12.69 2.75
N PRO A 42 7.96 12.46 4.09
CA PRO A 42 7.32 11.28 4.68
C PRO A 42 5.82 11.19 4.39
N LEU A 43 5.11 12.33 4.41
CA LEU A 43 3.69 12.38 4.04
C LEU A 43 3.44 11.89 2.62
N LEU A 44 4.29 12.30 1.68
CA LEU A 44 4.25 11.81 0.30
C LEU A 44 4.51 10.30 0.25
N PHE A 45 5.52 9.79 0.97
CA PHE A 45 5.81 8.36 0.97
C PHE A 45 4.74 7.49 1.64
N ILE A 46 4.02 8.00 2.64
CA ILE A 46 2.84 7.34 3.20
C ILE A 46 1.79 7.11 2.11
N ILE A 47 1.57 8.06 1.21
CA ILE A 47 0.64 7.90 0.08
C ILE A 47 1.13 6.80 -0.88
N PHE A 48 2.43 6.79 -1.19
CA PHE A 48 3.06 5.74 -2.02
C PHE A 48 3.08 4.36 -1.35
N GLN A 49 2.99 4.29 -0.03
CA GLN A 49 3.01 3.04 0.71
C GLN A 49 1.60 2.47 0.89
N TYR A 50 0.60 3.29 1.26
CA TYR A 50 -0.72 2.79 1.65
C TYR A 50 -1.80 2.92 0.58
N ILE A 51 -1.69 3.89 -0.34
CA ILE A 51 -2.78 4.22 -1.27
C ILE A 51 -2.41 3.81 -2.70
N LEU A 52 -1.21 4.17 -3.15
CA LEU A 52 -0.81 4.02 -4.54
C LEU A 52 -0.66 2.54 -4.98
N PRO A 53 -0.08 1.63 -4.17
CA PRO A 53 0.08 0.22 -4.56
C PRO A 53 -1.25 -0.52 -4.81
N PRO A 54 -2.25 -0.46 -3.92
CA PRO A 54 -3.52 -1.15 -4.15
C PRO A 54 -4.31 -0.49 -5.29
N VAL A 55 -4.25 0.85 -5.43
CA VAL A 55 -4.88 1.58 -6.55
C VAL A 55 -4.26 1.19 -7.88
N TRP A 56 -2.94 1.11 -7.95
CA TRP A 56 -2.21 0.75 -9.17
C TRP A 56 -2.50 -0.69 -9.57
N ALA A 57 -2.36 -1.63 -8.63
CA ALA A 57 -2.61 -3.04 -8.87
C ALA A 57 -4.05 -3.27 -9.34
N THR A 58 -5.04 -2.62 -8.73
CA THR A 58 -6.45 -2.77 -9.13
C THR A 58 -6.77 -2.17 -10.48
N ARG A 59 -6.21 -1.00 -10.82
CA ARG A 59 -6.37 -0.40 -12.15
C ARG A 59 -5.78 -1.27 -13.26
N ARG A 60 -4.67 -1.96 -13.00
CA ARG A 60 -4.00 -2.83 -13.99
C ARG A 60 -4.64 -4.21 -14.15
N VAL A 61 -5.29 -4.72 -13.10
CA VAL A 61 -5.89 -6.08 -13.04
C VAL A 61 -7.35 -6.09 -13.50
N THR A 62 -7.87 -4.99 -14.07
CA THR A 62 -9.28 -4.89 -14.47
C THR A 62 -9.70 -5.97 -15.48
N SER A 63 -10.63 -6.85 -15.06
CA SER A 63 -11.39 -7.71 -15.96
C SER A 63 -12.39 -6.86 -16.74
N THR A 64 -12.42 -7.00 -18.07
CA THR A 64 -13.31 -6.26 -18.98
C THR A 64 -14.73 -6.82 -18.99
N LYS A 65 -14.95 -8.03 -18.46
CA LYS A 65 -16.29 -8.58 -18.34
C LYS A 65 -16.99 -7.98 -17.12
N ARG A 66 -18.30 -7.71 -17.29
CA ARG A 66 -19.25 -7.16 -16.32
C ARG A 66 -19.50 -8.13 -15.15
N GLU A 67 -18.43 -8.67 -14.58
CA GLU A 67 -18.49 -9.65 -13.50
C GLU A 67 -18.78 -8.91 -12.19
N LYS A 68 -19.86 -9.32 -11.52
CA LYS A 68 -20.03 -9.16 -10.07
C LYS A 68 -18.68 -9.42 -9.40
N MET A 69 -18.31 -8.60 -8.43
CA MET A 69 -17.04 -8.65 -7.70
C MET A 69 -16.61 -10.10 -7.44
N SER A 70 -15.70 -10.63 -8.26
CA SER A 70 -15.38 -12.04 -8.21
C SER A 70 -14.62 -12.33 -6.92
N LYS A 71 -14.77 -13.55 -6.37
CA LYS A 71 -14.04 -13.97 -5.16
C LYS A 71 -12.54 -13.66 -5.28
N ARG A 72 -11.96 -13.82 -6.48
CA ARG A 72 -10.55 -13.49 -6.77
C ARG A 72 -10.20 -12.02 -6.53
N PHE A 73 -11.11 -11.09 -6.83
CA PHE A 73 -10.88 -9.66 -6.64
C PHE A 73 -10.94 -9.26 -5.16
N TRP A 74 -11.86 -9.86 -4.40
CA TRP A 74 -11.96 -9.62 -2.95
C TRP A 74 -10.69 -10.06 -2.21
N TRP A 75 -10.09 -11.16 -2.66
CA TRP A 75 -8.81 -11.67 -2.14
C TRP A 75 -7.57 -10.90 -2.63
N LEU A 76 -7.69 -9.98 -3.59
CA LEU A 76 -6.54 -9.23 -4.11
C LEU A 76 -5.97 -8.27 -3.05
N GLY A 77 -6.83 -7.52 -2.35
CA GLY A 77 -6.39 -6.60 -1.29
C GLY A 77 -5.65 -7.31 -0.14
N PRO A 78 -6.26 -8.32 0.51
CA PRO A 78 -5.61 -9.06 1.58
C PRO A 78 -4.32 -9.78 1.14
N ARG A 79 -4.27 -10.33 -0.08
CA ARG A 79 -3.05 -10.98 -0.60
C ARG A 79 -1.93 -9.98 -0.86
N LEU A 80 -2.25 -8.83 -1.46
CA LEU A 80 -1.28 -7.76 -1.68
C LEU A 80 -0.74 -7.25 -0.34
N ALA A 81 -1.62 -7.07 0.65
CA ALA A 81 -1.26 -6.62 1.99
C ALA A 81 -0.34 -7.63 2.68
N ALA A 82 -0.66 -8.93 2.62
CA ALA A 82 0.19 -9.98 3.19
C ALA A 82 1.58 -10.02 2.55
N LEU A 83 1.69 -9.88 1.22
CA LEU A 83 2.98 -9.81 0.54
C LEU A 83 3.76 -8.55 0.91
N CYS A 84 3.10 -7.39 0.97
CA CYS A 84 3.75 -6.15 1.38
C CYS A 84 4.21 -6.20 2.84
N LEU A 85 3.46 -6.83 3.73
CA LEU A 85 3.83 -7.08 5.13
C LEU A 85 5.09 -7.93 5.23
N ILE A 86 5.19 -9.03 4.46
CA ILE A 86 6.41 -9.86 4.44
C ILE A 86 7.63 -9.02 4.03
N PHE A 87 7.49 -8.19 3.00
CA PHE A 87 8.57 -7.28 2.59
C PHE A 87 8.84 -6.20 3.64
N ASP A 88 7.82 -5.71 4.34
CA ASP A 88 7.99 -4.73 5.40
C ASP A 88 8.81 -5.28 6.55
N ILE A 89 8.51 -6.51 7.00
CA ILE A 89 9.27 -7.22 8.03
C ILE A 89 10.73 -7.41 7.61
N LEU A 90 10.97 -7.78 6.35
CA LEU A 90 12.35 -7.91 5.85
C LEU A 90 13.07 -6.56 5.86
N ILE A 91 12.42 -5.50 5.39
CA ILE A 91 13.01 -4.16 5.38
C ILE A 91 13.21 -3.65 6.81
N SER A 92 12.30 -3.91 7.75
CA SER A 92 12.44 -3.48 9.14
C SER A 92 13.56 -4.21 9.85
N LEU A 93 13.76 -5.51 9.58
CA LEU A 93 14.90 -6.28 10.09
C LEU A 93 16.25 -5.70 9.65
N PHE A 94 16.40 -5.43 8.34
CA PHE A 94 17.70 -5.12 7.74
C PHE A 94 18.01 -3.62 7.58
N CYS A 95 16.99 -2.78 7.41
CA CYS A 95 17.17 -1.36 7.07
C CYS A 95 16.66 -0.41 8.16
N GLY A 96 15.72 -0.85 9.00
CA GLY A 96 15.23 -0.05 10.13
C GLY A 96 13.71 0.16 10.12
N LEU A 97 13.21 0.63 11.25
CA LEU A 97 11.77 0.76 11.49
C LEU A 97 11.12 1.84 10.62
N PRO A 98 9.83 1.70 10.30
CA PRO A 98 9.09 2.73 9.60
C PRO A 98 8.98 3.97 10.48
N LEU A 99 9.30 5.13 9.91
CA LEU A 99 9.11 6.41 10.58
C LEU A 99 7.62 6.67 10.81
N THR A 100 7.24 6.94 12.05
CA THR A 100 6.01 7.68 12.31
C THR A 100 6.29 9.18 12.12
N MET A 101 5.26 10.01 11.89
CA MET A 101 5.42 11.44 11.50
C MET A 101 6.29 12.30 12.44
N PHE A 102 6.62 11.79 13.64
CA PHE A 102 7.40 12.51 14.65
C PHE A 102 8.62 11.72 15.17
N ASP A 103 8.89 10.54 14.62
CA ASP A 103 10.02 9.72 15.05
C ASP A 103 11.28 10.03 14.24
N VAL A 104 12.43 9.87 14.88
CA VAL A 104 13.73 9.87 14.22
C VAL A 104 14.03 8.47 13.70
N GLN A 105 14.71 8.38 12.56
CA GLN A 105 14.98 7.10 11.94
C GLN A 105 15.79 6.20 12.87
N GLN A 106 15.18 5.09 13.24
CA GLN A 106 15.81 4.11 14.09
C GLN A 106 16.42 3.04 13.18
N GLY A 107 17.70 2.72 13.42
CA GLY A 107 18.46 1.75 12.64
C GLY A 107 17.86 0.33 12.63
N PRO A 108 18.54 -0.63 12.00
CA PRO A 108 18.02 -1.98 11.78
C PRO A 108 17.62 -2.68 13.08
N VAL A 109 16.45 -3.33 13.06
CA VAL A 109 15.89 -4.00 14.25
C VAL A 109 16.81 -5.12 14.73
N LEU A 110 17.50 -5.82 13.82
CA LEU A 110 18.46 -6.86 14.19
C LEU A 110 19.54 -6.35 15.14
N LEU A 111 20.15 -5.20 14.86
CA LEU A 111 21.18 -4.64 15.73
C LEU A 111 20.59 -4.17 17.06
N ARG A 112 19.33 -3.72 17.06
CA ARG A 112 18.65 -3.17 18.23
C ARG A 112 18.08 -4.23 19.18
N LEU A 113 17.83 -5.45 18.70
CA LEU A 113 17.47 -6.60 19.52
C LEU A 113 18.62 -7.05 20.43
N PHE A 114 19.87 -6.85 19.99
CA PHE A 114 21.08 -7.19 20.75
C PHE A 114 21.77 -5.98 21.40
N ALA A 115 21.29 -4.77 21.15
CA ALA A 115 21.82 -3.55 21.77
C ALA A 115 21.35 -3.42 23.23
N SER A 116 22.12 -2.71 24.05
CA SER A 116 21.72 -2.30 25.40
C SER A 116 21.52 -0.78 25.47
N GLY A 117 20.65 -0.33 26.37
CA GLY A 117 20.34 1.10 26.58
C GLY A 117 19.14 1.61 25.78
N ALA A 118 19.11 2.92 25.50
CA ALA A 118 17.96 3.61 24.88
C ALA A 118 17.63 3.15 23.44
N SER A 119 18.55 2.46 22.79
CA SER A 119 18.38 1.89 21.45
C SER A 119 17.81 0.46 21.45
N HIS A 120 17.66 -0.18 22.62
CA HIS A 120 17.13 -1.54 22.72
C HIS A 120 15.63 -1.60 22.39
N ILE A 121 15.24 -2.59 21.59
CA ILE A 121 13.83 -2.88 21.30
C ILE A 121 13.48 -4.27 21.81
N SER A 122 12.42 -4.37 22.61
CA SER A 122 11.91 -5.67 23.05
C SER A 122 11.21 -6.38 21.90
N LEU A 123 11.27 -7.71 21.87
CA LEU A 123 10.54 -8.53 20.88
C LEU A 123 9.04 -8.22 20.87
N LEU A 124 8.45 -7.99 22.05
CA LEU A 124 7.04 -7.62 22.19
C LEU A 124 6.76 -6.23 21.61
N GLY A 125 7.63 -5.25 21.86
CA GLY A 125 7.52 -3.91 21.30
C GLY A 125 7.61 -3.92 19.78
N TYR A 126 8.54 -4.68 19.23
CA TYR A 126 8.65 -4.92 17.79
C TYR A 126 7.38 -5.57 17.22
N ALA A 127 6.88 -6.63 17.86
CA ALA A 127 5.66 -7.31 17.43
C ALA A 127 4.43 -6.40 17.41
N LEU A 128 4.29 -5.48 18.38
CA LEU A 128 3.20 -4.50 18.41
C LEU A 128 3.31 -3.47 17.27
N ILE A 129 4.53 -3.03 16.94
CA ILE A 129 4.76 -2.10 15.82
C ILE A 129 4.39 -2.77 14.50
N GLU A 130 4.87 -4.00 14.27
CA GLU A 130 4.55 -4.77 13.06
C GLU A 130 3.06 -5.12 12.97
N LEU A 131 2.41 -5.43 14.10
CA LEU A 131 0.96 -5.69 14.14
C LEU A 131 0.15 -4.45 13.80
N ARG A 132 0.58 -3.28 14.26
CA ARG A 132 -0.02 -2.00 13.88
C ARG A 132 0.12 -1.77 12.37
N THR A 133 1.31 -1.95 11.81
CA THR A 133 1.55 -1.81 10.36
C THR A 133 0.72 -2.80 9.56
N ALA A 134 0.64 -4.05 10.02
CA ALA A 134 -0.21 -5.08 9.43
C ALA A 134 -1.68 -4.65 9.39
N ALA A 135 -2.22 -4.18 10.51
CA ALA A 135 -3.62 -3.73 10.59
C ALA A 135 -3.89 -2.59 9.58
N PHE A 136 -3.00 -1.60 9.50
CA PHE A 136 -3.14 -0.52 8.53
C PHE A 136 -3.06 -1.00 7.08
N LEU A 137 -2.12 -1.89 6.76
CA LEU A 137 -2.01 -2.47 5.43
C LEU A 137 -3.28 -3.21 5.03
N PHE A 138 -3.81 -4.08 5.89
CA PHE A 138 -5.03 -4.83 5.59
C PHE A 138 -6.24 -3.91 5.39
N VAL A 139 -6.43 -2.92 6.25
CA VAL A 139 -7.55 -1.98 6.16
C VAL A 139 -7.43 -1.09 4.92
N PHE A 140 -6.30 -0.40 4.74
CA PHE A 140 -6.15 0.53 3.61
C PHE A 140 -6.14 -0.19 2.27
N TYR A 141 -5.49 -1.35 2.15
CA TYR A 141 -5.47 -2.05 0.87
C TYR A 141 -6.84 -2.63 0.52
N THR A 142 -7.61 -3.14 1.49
CA THR A 142 -8.97 -3.62 1.23
C THR A 142 -9.89 -2.48 0.82
N ILE A 143 -9.89 -1.36 1.56
CA ILE A 143 -10.67 -0.17 1.22
C ILE A 143 -10.28 0.38 -0.15
N ALA A 144 -8.98 0.58 -0.39
CA ALA A 144 -8.50 1.12 -1.67
C ALA A 144 -8.92 0.23 -2.84
N VAL A 145 -8.84 -1.09 -2.70
CA VAL A 145 -9.27 -2.04 -3.73
C VAL A 145 -10.77 -1.96 -4.01
N VAL A 146 -11.59 -1.83 -2.96
CA VAL A 146 -13.04 -1.67 -3.07
C VAL A 146 -13.39 -0.33 -3.72
N CYS A 147 -12.84 0.77 -3.22
CA CYS A 147 -13.10 2.11 -3.72
C CYS A 147 -12.67 2.26 -5.19
N THR A 148 -11.51 1.74 -5.58
CA THR A 148 -11.05 1.81 -6.98
C THR A 148 -11.94 1.00 -7.91
N ARG A 149 -12.46 -0.13 -7.43
CA ARG A 149 -13.41 -0.92 -8.23
C ARG A 149 -14.77 -0.28 -8.33
N LEU A 150 -15.27 0.33 -7.27
CA LEU A 150 -16.52 1.09 -7.29
C LEU A 150 -16.41 2.29 -8.24
N ALA A 151 -15.28 3.01 -8.20
CA ALA A 151 -15.03 4.14 -9.11
C ALA A 151 -14.85 3.72 -10.57
N GLY A 152 -14.24 2.54 -10.83
CA GLY A 152 -14.00 2.04 -12.18
C GLY A 152 -15.11 1.14 -12.76
N SER A 153 -16.09 0.75 -11.95
CA SER A 153 -17.23 -0.05 -12.39
C SER A 153 -18.37 0.88 -12.80
N PRO A 154 -19.11 0.59 -13.89
CA PRO A 154 -20.31 1.35 -14.26
C PRO A 154 -21.49 1.12 -13.29
N PHE A 155 -21.24 0.73 -12.04
CA PHE A 155 -22.27 0.48 -11.02
C PHE A 155 -23.03 1.76 -10.64
N LEU A 156 -22.41 2.93 -10.82
CA LEU A 156 -23.04 4.25 -10.66
C LEU A 156 -23.53 4.87 -11.98
N ARG A 157 -23.44 4.16 -13.12
CA ARG A 157 -24.34 4.50 -14.23
C ARG A 157 -25.70 4.00 -13.79
N PHE A 158 -26.47 4.90 -13.16
CA PHE A 158 -27.91 4.78 -13.08
C PHE A 158 -28.37 4.29 -14.46
N THR A 159 -28.79 3.04 -14.52
CA THR A 159 -29.64 2.59 -15.60
C THR A 159 -30.93 3.37 -15.40
N MET A 160 -30.95 4.61 -15.88
CA MET A 160 -32.19 5.31 -16.15
C MET A 160 -32.97 4.32 -17.01
N PRO A 161 -34.18 3.90 -16.61
CA PRO A 161 -34.99 3.05 -17.45
C PRO A 161 -35.07 3.75 -18.79
N ALA A 162 -34.60 3.08 -19.84
CA ALA A 162 -34.72 3.56 -21.20
C ALA A 162 -36.21 3.66 -21.50
N GLY A 163 -36.81 4.80 -21.18
CA GLY A 163 -38.10 5.18 -21.69
C GLY A 163 -37.91 5.39 -23.19
N GLY A 164 -38.48 4.47 -23.97
CA GLY A 164 -38.86 4.67 -25.37
C GLY A 164 -37.72 4.81 -26.39
N ASP A 165 -36.84 5.79 -26.24
CA ASP A 165 -36.05 6.28 -27.37
C ASP A 165 -34.56 6.37 -27.05
N ARG A 166 -33.81 5.59 -27.81
CA ARG A 166 -32.35 5.46 -27.72
C ARG A 166 -31.68 6.76 -28.14
N VAL A 167 -31.18 7.53 -27.19
CA VAL A 167 -30.17 8.56 -27.47
C VAL A 167 -28.80 7.97 -27.16
N THR A 168 -28.05 7.69 -28.22
CA THR A 168 -26.63 7.38 -28.17
C THR A 168 -25.84 8.69 -28.23
N LEU A 169 -25.04 8.96 -27.20
CA LEU A 169 -23.86 9.85 -27.26
C LEU A 169 -22.64 9.03 -26.81
#